data_AF-A0A2E7ZRD1-F1
#
_entry.id   AF-A0A2E7ZRD1-F1
#
_cell.length_a   1.000
_cell.length_b   1.000
_cell.length_c   1.000
_cell.angle_alpha   90.00
_cell.angle_beta   90.00
_cell.angle_gamma   90.00
#
_symmetry.space_group_name_H-M   'P 1'
#
loop_
_entity.id
_entity.type
_entity.pdbx_description
1 polymer ?
#
loop_
_entity_poly.entity_id
_entity_poly.type
_entity_poly.pdbx_seq_one_letter_code
_entity_poly.pdbx_strand_id
1 'polypeptide(L)'
;MKRFIPANVWNEAVVGTLRRRIPFKVREIGRRKWKHPFYHTLRHDGDNWLFQIRPGFVNASPVEASTQGKYLSPEAILRNNVQNLEDPVQAPLTDRPEIVVEDWRAIGAGADAQNASINADGSISESFEDVPEFFKQMGVSAVNRNISSSFTSGISVTESERPEDARLLRAFDTYIEMPRLETIVDWEFGTVLEATLATFTISYKEPTDSTPKLYQAAEFTPTTLPSEIDLLAGIFSDENKDQLKLATVYFVSQPGADPGDELDEKWQPYVEHETFFNLSHKLKTIPAPESNDPITLETGLAGGVADPIIGSLLATNNDLLNNARQIYNARSTGGTFWTI
;
A
#
# COMPACT_ATOMS: atom_id res chain seq x y z
N MET A 1 4.81 -2.22 16.50
CA MET A 1 3.95 -2.38 17.70
C MET A 1 2.57 -1.78 17.36
N LYS A 2 1.62 -2.60 16.88
CA LYS A 2 0.27 -2.14 16.52
C LYS A 2 -0.46 -1.71 17.81
N ARG A 3 -0.76 -0.42 17.96
CA ARG A 3 -1.56 0.10 19.09
C ARG A 3 -3.03 0.03 18.68
N PHE A 4 -3.71 -1.06 19.03
CA PHE A 4 -5.15 -1.16 18.89
C PHE A 4 -5.83 -0.37 20.02
N ILE A 5 -6.73 0.55 19.68
CA ILE A 5 -7.59 1.23 20.67
C ILE A 5 -8.98 0.62 20.57
N PRO A 6 -9.42 -0.14 21.58
CA PRO A 6 -10.77 -0.68 21.61
C PRO A 6 -11.85 0.41 21.52
N ALA A 7 -12.96 0.11 20.83
CA ALA A 7 -14.03 1.08 20.59
C ALA A 7 -14.63 1.69 21.87
N ASN A 8 -14.66 0.95 22.98
CA ASN A 8 -15.10 1.45 24.28
C ASN A 8 -14.14 2.52 24.84
N VAL A 9 -12.82 2.28 24.75
CA VAL A 9 -11.78 3.23 25.21
C VAL A 9 -11.83 4.50 24.37
N TRP A 10 -12.04 4.37 23.06
CA TRP A 10 -12.25 5.52 22.18
C TRP A 10 -13.51 6.32 22.55
N ASN A 11 -14.63 5.62 22.74
CA ASN A 11 -15.89 6.28 23.12
C ASN A 11 -15.75 7.05 24.42
N GLU A 12 -15.03 6.49 25.40
CA GLU A 12 -14.74 7.17 26.66
C GLU A 12 -13.82 8.39 26.46
N ALA A 13 -12.80 8.28 25.61
CA ALA A 13 -11.92 9.40 25.27
C ALA A 13 -12.66 10.53 24.54
N VAL A 14 -13.49 10.22 23.55
CA VAL A 14 -14.30 11.21 22.80
C VAL A 14 -15.36 11.84 23.68
N VAL A 15 -16.15 11.03 24.39
CA VAL A 15 -17.23 11.55 25.24
C VAL A 15 -16.67 12.28 26.45
N GLY A 16 -15.59 11.78 27.07
CA GLY A 16 -14.99 12.37 28.26
C GLY A 16 -14.15 13.61 27.96
N THR A 17 -13.37 13.60 26.88
CA THR A 17 -12.37 14.65 26.60
C THR A 17 -12.91 15.73 25.68
N LEU A 18 -13.60 15.36 24.59
CA LEU A 18 -14.07 16.34 23.60
C LEU A 18 -15.32 17.10 24.08
N ARG A 19 -16.28 16.44 24.75
CA ARG A 19 -17.46 17.14 25.31
C ARG A 19 -17.11 18.15 26.41
N ARG A 20 -16.02 17.92 27.15
CA ARG A 20 -15.61 18.80 28.27
C ARG A 20 -14.73 19.97 27.83
N ARG A 21 -14.00 19.85 26.72
CA ARG A 21 -12.97 20.82 26.32
C ARG A 21 -13.34 21.69 25.11
N ILE A 22 -14.32 21.29 24.28
CA ILE A 22 -14.64 22.04 23.06
C ILE A 22 -16.16 22.28 22.97
N PRO A 23 -16.63 23.49 22.63
CA PRO A 23 -18.06 23.84 22.65
C PRO A 23 -18.82 23.29 21.43
N PHE A 24 -18.63 22.02 21.10
CA PHE A 24 -19.44 21.34 20.11
C PHE A 24 -20.57 20.58 20.81
N LYS A 25 -21.82 20.84 20.43
CA LYS A 25 -22.96 20.02 20.89
C LYS A 25 -22.98 18.72 20.10
N VAL A 26 -22.45 17.64 20.69
CA VAL A 26 -22.60 16.29 20.14
C VAL A 26 -24.05 15.86 20.29
N ARG A 27 -24.83 16.01 19.21
CA ARG A 27 -26.21 15.54 19.13
C ARG A 27 -26.20 14.06 18.77
N GLU A 28 -26.64 13.21 19.69
CA GLU A 28 -26.76 11.77 19.46
C GLU A 28 -27.92 11.52 18.49
N ILE A 29 -27.62 11.26 17.22
CA ILE A 29 -28.62 10.99 16.18
C ILE A 29 -28.99 9.51 16.26
N GLY A 30 -29.82 9.17 17.26
CA GLY A 30 -30.43 7.85 17.45
C GLY A 30 -29.49 6.75 17.92
N ARG A 31 -30.08 5.63 18.39
CA ARG A 31 -29.40 4.38 18.79
C ARG A 31 -28.75 3.64 17.60
N ARG A 32 -28.10 4.34 16.67
CA ARG A 32 -27.29 3.68 15.64
C ARG A 32 -25.95 3.32 16.27
N LYS A 33 -25.57 2.05 16.15
CA LYS A 33 -24.21 1.59 16.49
C LYS A 33 -23.21 2.55 15.84
N TRP A 34 -22.24 3.01 16.62
CA TRP A 34 -21.17 3.88 16.13
C TRP A 34 -20.56 3.25 14.87
N LYS A 35 -20.50 4.02 13.78
CA LYS A 35 -19.92 3.58 12.52
C LYS A 35 -18.50 4.13 12.43
N HIS A 36 -17.61 3.31 11.90
CA HIS A 36 -16.25 3.70 11.61
C HIS A 36 -16.23 4.97 10.71
N PRO A 37 -15.36 5.95 10.97
CA PRO A 37 -15.30 7.17 10.16
C PRO A 37 -15.09 6.86 8.69
N PHE A 38 -14.13 6.00 8.34
CA PHE A 38 -14.03 5.33 7.04
C PHE A 38 -14.90 4.08 7.02
N TYR A 39 -16.19 4.16 6.71
CA TYR A 39 -16.98 2.92 6.62
C TYR A 39 -17.18 2.51 5.17
N HIS A 40 -16.85 1.25 4.89
CA HIS A 40 -17.19 0.60 3.63
C HIS A 40 -18.65 0.14 3.70
N THR A 41 -19.42 0.44 2.66
CA THR A 41 -20.72 -0.18 2.42
C THR A 41 -20.64 -1.02 1.17
N LEU A 42 -21.11 -2.25 1.26
CA LEU A 42 -21.14 -3.20 0.16
C LEU A 42 -22.59 -3.53 -0.23
N ARG A 43 -22.81 -3.72 -1.52
CA ARG A 43 -24.09 -4.10 -2.11
C ARG A 43 -23.86 -4.85 -3.41
N HIS A 44 -24.68 -5.84 -3.71
CA HIS A 44 -24.73 -6.47 -5.01
C HIS A 44 -25.80 -5.78 -5.88
N ASP A 45 -25.52 -5.50 -7.15
CA ASP A 45 -26.49 -4.89 -8.09
C ASP A 45 -27.20 -5.88 -9.02
N GLY A 46 -26.82 -7.16 -8.94
CA GLY A 46 -27.35 -8.24 -9.78
C GLY A 46 -26.26 -8.85 -10.66
N ASP A 47 -25.31 -8.03 -11.11
CA ASP A 47 -24.20 -8.44 -11.95
C ASP A 47 -22.85 -8.32 -11.21
N ASN A 48 -22.73 -7.31 -10.34
CA ASN A 48 -21.48 -6.97 -9.69
C ASN A 48 -21.65 -6.68 -8.19
N TRP A 49 -20.59 -6.96 -7.44
CA TRP A 49 -20.40 -6.38 -6.12
C TRP A 49 -19.92 -4.94 -6.26
N LEU A 50 -20.56 -4.04 -5.52
CA LEU A 50 -20.24 -2.63 -5.44
C LEU A 50 -19.84 -2.29 -4.01
N PHE A 51 -18.82 -1.45 -3.86
CA PHE A 51 -18.45 -0.87 -2.57
C PHE A 51 -18.42 0.66 -2.62
N GLN A 52 -18.60 1.27 -1.46
CA GLN A 52 -18.52 2.72 -1.28
C GLN A 52 -17.84 3.05 0.04
N ILE A 53 -17.00 4.09 0.05
CA ILE A 53 -16.25 4.56 1.22
C ILE A 53 -16.67 6.00 1.55
N ARG A 54 -16.80 6.33 2.84
CA ARG A 54 -17.05 7.72 3.33
C ARG A 54 -16.30 8.00 4.62
N PRO A 55 -16.05 9.29 4.97
CA PRO A 55 -15.89 10.46 4.11
C PRO A 55 -14.38 10.66 3.87
N GLY A 56 -13.82 10.00 2.87
CA GLY A 56 -12.37 9.93 2.71
C GLY A 56 -11.76 11.26 2.26
N PHE A 57 -11.18 11.99 3.20
CA PHE A 57 -10.35 13.17 2.95
C PHE A 57 -8.90 12.87 3.32
N VAL A 58 -7.97 13.43 2.55
CA VAL A 58 -6.54 13.52 2.90
C VAL A 58 -6.16 14.99 2.90
N ASN A 59 -5.64 15.52 4.02
CA ASN A 59 -5.29 16.95 4.14
C ASN A 59 -6.45 17.91 3.80
N ALA A 60 -7.69 17.52 4.12
CA ALA A 60 -8.92 18.22 3.72
C ALA A 60 -9.19 18.29 2.20
N SER A 61 -8.37 17.68 1.37
CA SER A 61 -8.66 17.44 -0.05
C SER A 61 -9.56 16.20 -0.20
N PRO A 62 -10.61 16.25 -1.04
CA PRO A 62 -11.43 15.09 -1.31
C PRO A 62 -10.60 14.04 -2.04
N VAL A 63 -10.68 12.79 -1.59
CA VAL A 63 -10.12 11.67 -2.33
C VAL A 63 -11.04 11.36 -3.50
N GLU A 64 -10.48 11.04 -4.66
CA GLU A 64 -11.23 10.61 -5.84
C GLU A 64 -11.15 9.10 -6.04
N ALA A 65 -12.17 8.53 -6.70
CA ALA A 65 -12.17 7.14 -7.11
C ALA A 65 -12.65 7.02 -8.55
N SER A 66 -12.08 6.06 -9.26
CA SER A 66 -12.56 5.67 -10.58
C SER A 66 -13.87 4.89 -10.44
N THR A 67 -14.91 5.32 -11.15
CA THR A 67 -16.19 4.62 -11.26
C THR A 67 -16.82 4.85 -12.64
N GLN A 68 -17.98 4.26 -12.92
CA GLN A 68 -18.80 4.58 -14.09
C GLN A 68 -19.91 5.56 -13.73
N GLY A 69 -20.34 6.38 -14.70
CA GLY A 69 -21.41 7.35 -14.51
C GLY A 69 -22.73 6.76 -13.98
N LYS A 70 -23.08 5.52 -14.35
CA LYS A 70 -24.27 4.81 -13.85
C LYS A 70 -24.26 4.53 -12.34
N TYR A 71 -23.06 4.53 -11.74
CA TYR A 71 -22.83 4.30 -10.32
C TYR A 71 -22.71 5.60 -9.52
N LEU A 72 -23.05 6.73 -10.14
CA LEU A 72 -23.15 8.04 -9.51
C LEU A 72 -24.60 8.45 -9.28
N SER A 73 -24.81 9.28 -8.25
CA SER A 73 -26.10 9.95 -8.06
C SER A 73 -26.37 10.95 -9.19
N PRO A 74 -27.64 11.26 -9.52
CA PRO A 74 -27.98 12.26 -10.54
C PRO A 74 -27.31 13.62 -10.32
N GLU A 75 -27.15 14.04 -9.07
CA GLU A 75 -26.44 15.28 -8.74
C GLU A 75 -24.95 15.18 -9.03
N ALA A 76 -24.33 14.04 -8.75
CA ALA A 76 -22.91 13.79 -9.02
C ALA A 76 -22.64 13.71 -10.53
N ILE A 77 -23.54 13.12 -11.32
CA ILE A 77 -23.46 13.10 -12.80
C ILE A 77 -23.38 14.53 -13.34
N LEU A 78 -24.23 15.43 -12.83
CA LEU A 78 -24.21 16.85 -13.23
C LEU A 78 -22.94 17.57 -12.76
N ARG A 79 -22.50 17.34 -11.52
CA ARG A 79 -21.29 17.98 -10.97
C ARG A 79 -20.01 17.57 -11.71
N ASN A 80 -19.90 16.30 -12.09
CA ASN A 80 -18.74 15.75 -12.80
C ASN A 80 -18.87 15.85 -14.33
N ASN A 81 -19.92 16.51 -14.84
CA ASN A 81 -20.18 16.71 -16.27
C ASN A 81 -20.12 15.40 -17.09
N VAL A 82 -20.70 14.33 -16.55
CA VAL A 82 -20.69 13.01 -17.17
C VAL A 82 -21.64 13.00 -18.36
N GLN A 83 -21.09 12.78 -19.56
CA GLN A 83 -21.87 12.75 -20.80
C GLN A 83 -22.39 11.35 -21.15
N ASN A 84 -21.63 10.31 -20.79
CA ASN A 84 -21.96 8.92 -21.03
C ASN A 84 -21.83 8.13 -19.72
N LEU A 85 -22.86 7.35 -19.37
CA LEU A 85 -22.94 6.66 -18.09
C LEU A 85 -22.07 5.42 -17.99
N GLU A 86 -21.58 4.89 -19.11
CA GLU A 86 -20.70 3.72 -19.14
C GLU A 86 -19.21 4.11 -19.10
N ASP A 87 -18.88 5.37 -19.37
CA ASP A 87 -17.49 5.82 -19.40
C ASP A 87 -16.93 5.93 -17.97
N PRO A 88 -15.64 5.59 -17.78
CA PRO A 88 -14.97 5.78 -16.51
C PRO A 88 -14.86 7.28 -16.19
N VAL A 89 -15.19 7.63 -14.96
CA VAL A 89 -15.13 8.99 -14.40
C VAL A 89 -14.40 8.96 -13.05
N GLN A 90 -13.50 9.90 -12.84
CA GLN A 90 -12.95 10.17 -11.52
C GLN A 90 -13.95 11.01 -10.74
N ALA A 91 -14.49 10.46 -9.66
CA ALA A 91 -15.47 11.14 -8.83
C ALA A 91 -14.97 11.26 -7.39
N PRO A 92 -15.15 12.43 -6.74
CA PRO A 92 -14.75 12.60 -5.35
C PRO A 92 -15.61 11.72 -4.43
N LEU A 93 -15.03 11.16 -3.37
CA LEU A 93 -15.74 10.32 -2.39
C LEU A 93 -16.91 11.06 -1.71
N THR A 94 -16.90 12.39 -1.72
CA THR A 94 -18.02 13.24 -1.28
C THR A 94 -19.27 13.07 -2.13
N ASP A 95 -19.11 12.74 -3.42
CA ASP A 95 -20.18 12.44 -4.36
C ASP A 95 -20.72 11.02 -4.23
N ARG A 96 -20.08 10.22 -3.36
CA ARG A 96 -20.49 8.86 -3.00
C ARG A 96 -20.54 7.95 -4.24
N PRO A 97 -19.42 7.82 -4.97
CA PRO A 97 -19.33 6.82 -6.02
C PRO A 97 -19.55 5.42 -5.42
N GLU A 98 -20.30 4.59 -6.13
CA GLU A 98 -20.23 3.14 -5.95
C GLU A 98 -19.13 2.63 -6.90
N ILE A 99 -18.26 1.74 -6.42
CA ILE A 99 -17.09 1.25 -7.16
C ILE A 99 -17.26 -0.25 -7.33
N VAL A 100 -17.09 -0.75 -8.54
CA VAL A 100 -17.17 -2.17 -8.86
C VAL A 100 -16.01 -2.91 -8.23
N VAL A 101 -16.26 -4.05 -7.59
CA VAL A 101 -15.22 -4.96 -7.11
C VAL A 101 -14.74 -5.78 -8.30
N GLU A 102 -13.53 -5.49 -8.79
CA GLU A 102 -12.99 -6.13 -10.00
C GLU A 102 -11.87 -7.12 -9.66
N ASP A 103 -10.97 -6.74 -8.75
CA ASP A 103 -9.83 -7.56 -8.33
C ASP A 103 -10.03 -8.09 -6.92
N TRP A 104 -10.01 -9.41 -6.77
CA TRP A 104 -10.06 -10.09 -5.48
C TRP A 104 -9.21 -11.36 -5.50
N ARG A 105 -8.81 -11.82 -4.32
CA ARG A 105 -8.04 -13.05 -4.10
C ARG A 105 -8.82 -14.05 -3.27
N ALA A 106 -8.52 -15.33 -3.44
CA ALA A 106 -9.00 -16.38 -2.55
C ALA A 106 -8.05 -16.54 -1.35
N ILE A 107 -8.61 -16.80 -0.17
CA ILE A 107 -7.87 -17.08 1.07
C ILE A 107 -8.35 -18.43 1.60
N GLY A 108 -7.41 -19.32 1.97
CA GLY A 108 -7.74 -20.69 2.34
C GLY A 108 -8.10 -21.53 1.12
N ALA A 109 -9.14 -22.35 1.20
CA ALA A 109 -9.52 -23.24 0.09
C ALA A 109 -9.68 -22.49 -1.26
N GLY A 110 -8.95 -22.95 -2.28
CA GLY A 110 -8.90 -22.31 -3.61
C GLY A 110 -7.95 -21.12 -3.72
N ALA A 111 -7.13 -20.83 -2.71
CA ALA A 111 -6.09 -19.80 -2.77
C ALA A 111 -4.88 -20.21 -3.62
N ASP A 112 -4.29 -19.23 -4.29
CA ASP A 112 -2.99 -19.38 -4.94
C ASP A 112 -1.85 -19.34 -3.90
N ALA A 113 -0.74 -20.02 -4.21
CA ALA A 113 0.45 -20.00 -3.36
C ALA A 113 1.13 -18.63 -3.43
N GLN A 114 1.44 -18.04 -2.27
CA GLN A 114 2.18 -16.77 -2.18
C GLN A 114 3.67 -16.97 -2.45
N ASN A 115 4.24 -18.10 -2.00
CA ASN A 115 5.62 -18.47 -2.30
C ASN A 115 5.71 -19.98 -2.52
N ALA A 116 6.68 -20.38 -3.33
CA ALA A 116 7.11 -21.77 -3.46
C ALA A 116 8.62 -21.84 -3.26
N SER A 117 9.07 -22.81 -2.47
CA SER A 117 10.48 -23.06 -2.21
C SER A 117 10.80 -24.54 -2.36
N ILE A 118 12.03 -24.85 -2.77
CA ILE A 118 12.52 -26.22 -2.89
C ILE A 118 13.37 -26.52 -1.65
N ASN A 119 12.97 -27.53 -0.90
CA ASN A 119 13.69 -28.01 0.27
C ASN A 119 14.94 -28.79 -0.14
N ALA A 120 15.88 -28.97 0.80
CA ALA A 120 17.12 -29.71 0.57
C ALA A 120 16.91 -31.19 0.18
N ASP A 121 15.74 -31.75 0.50
CA ASP A 121 15.32 -33.10 0.11
C ASP A 121 14.62 -33.17 -1.26
N GLY A 122 14.50 -32.03 -1.96
CA GLY A 122 13.83 -31.90 -3.26
C GLY A 122 12.31 -31.75 -3.18
N SER A 123 11.71 -31.74 -1.98
CA SER A 123 10.28 -31.44 -1.83
C SER A 123 9.98 -29.96 -2.08
N ILE A 124 8.76 -29.65 -2.52
CA ILE A 124 8.30 -28.27 -2.76
C ILE A 124 7.43 -27.86 -1.58
N SER A 125 7.80 -26.80 -0.89
CA SER A 125 6.97 -26.17 0.13
C SER A 125 6.32 -24.92 -0.44
N GLU A 126 4.98 -24.90 -0.46
CA GLU A 126 4.18 -23.72 -0.78
C GLU A 126 3.76 -23.03 0.51
N SER A 127 3.73 -21.69 0.52
CA SER A 127 3.13 -20.89 1.59
C SER A 127 1.89 -20.19 1.08
N PHE A 128 0.83 -20.17 1.88
CA PHE A 128 -0.45 -19.54 1.56
C PHE A 128 -0.75 -18.44 2.55
N GLU A 129 -1.64 -17.53 2.17
CA GLU A 129 -2.18 -16.55 3.11
C GLU A 129 -2.97 -17.25 4.22
N ASP A 130 -2.68 -16.86 5.46
CA ASP A 130 -3.35 -17.40 6.64
C ASP A 130 -4.81 -16.94 6.72
N VAL A 131 -5.73 -17.89 6.89
CA VAL A 131 -7.14 -17.59 7.16
C VAL A 131 -7.25 -16.90 8.55
N PRO A 132 -7.82 -15.68 8.64
CA PRO A 132 -8.00 -15.02 9.93
C PRO A 132 -8.87 -15.84 10.89
N GLU A 133 -8.55 -15.78 12.19
CA GLU A 133 -9.16 -16.65 13.21
C GLU A 133 -10.69 -16.51 13.30
N PHE A 134 -11.19 -15.29 13.06
CA PHE A 134 -12.63 -15.02 12.98
C PHE A 134 -13.32 -15.88 11.91
N PHE A 135 -12.69 -16.06 10.75
CA PHE A 135 -13.27 -16.83 9.64
C PHE A 135 -13.07 -18.34 9.79
N LYS A 136 -11.99 -18.78 10.46
CA LYS A 136 -11.84 -20.19 10.87
C LYS A 136 -13.02 -20.64 11.74
N GLN A 137 -13.44 -19.79 12.68
CA GLN A 137 -14.62 -20.05 13.53
C GLN A 137 -15.94 -20.05 12.75
N MET A 138 -15.98 -19.44 11.57
CA MET A 138 -17.13 -19.46 10.67
C MET A 138 -17.15 -20.67 9.73
N GLY A 139 -16.14 -21.54 9.77
CA GLY A 139 -16.03 -22.72 8.92
C GLY A 139 -15.20 -22.51 7.65
N VAL A 140 -14.46 -21.40 7.54
CA VAL A 140 -13.46 -21.25 6.46
C VAL A 140 -12.26 -22.13 6.76
N SER A 141 -11.91 -23.00 5.80
CA SER A 141 -10.79 -23.94 5.94
C SER A 141 -9.51 -23.37 5.33
N ALA A 142 -8.38 -23.60 5.99
CA ALA A 142 -7.05 -23.30 5.45
C ALA A 142 -6.71 -24.23 4.27
N VAL A 143 -5.73 -23.84 3.46
CA VAL A 143 -5.20 -24.72 2.42
C VAL A 143 -4.50 -25.91 3.08
N ASN A 144 -4.88 -27.12 2.69
CA ASN A 144 -4.23 -28.36 3.10
C ASN A 144 -3.72 -29.11 1.86
N ARG A 145 -2.68 -28.55 1.23
CA ARG A 145 -2.03 -29.12 0.04
C ARG A 145 -0.58 -29.44 0.35
N ASN A 146 -0.18 -30.69 0.13
CA ASN A 146 1.19 -31.15 0.27
C ASN A 146 1.73 -31.55 -1.11
N ILE A 147 2.81 -30.91 -1.54
CA ILE A 147 3.50 -31.27 -2.79
C ILE A 147 4.79 -32.02 -2.42
N SER A 148 4.82 -33.30 -2.73
CA SER A 148 6.01 -34.13 -2.58
C SER A 148 6.60 -34.43 -3.96
N SER A 149 7.92 -34.41 -4.06
CA SER A 149 8.62 -34.84 -5.27
C SER A 149 9.57 -35.97 -4.90
N SER A 150 9.60 -37.03 -5.71
CA SER A 150 10.52 -38.14 -5.57
C SER A 150 11.21 -38.40 -6.90
N PHE A 151 12.53 -38.57 -6.87
CA PHE A 151 13.34 -38.88 -8.05
C PHE A 151 12.92 -40.21 -8.72
N THR A 152 12.22 -41.08 -7.99
CA THR A 152 11.73 -42.39 -8.48
C THR A 152 10.24 -42.43 -8.80
N SER A 153 9.46 -41.41 -8.39
CA SER A 153 7.98 -41.46 -8.47
C SER A 153 7.35 -40.23 -9.12
N GLY A 154 8.13 -39.21 -9.48
CA GLY A 154 7.61 -37.95 -10.03
C GLY A 154 7.10 -36.99 -8.96
N ILE A 155 6.28 -36.02 -9.38
CA ILE A 155 5.64 -35.04 -8.49
C ILE A 155 4.28 -35.58 -8.08
N SER A 156 4.06 -35.74 -6.77
CA SER A 156 2.77 -36.10 -6.17
C SER A 156 2.21 -34.92 -5.39
N VAL A 157 1.03 -34.46 -5.82
CA VAL A 157 0.22 -33.47 -5.08
C VAL A 157 -0.82 -34.24 -4.29
N THR A 158 -0.78 -34.11 -2.96
CA THR A 158 -1.82 -34.64 -2.07
C THR A 158 -2.58 -33.48 -1.48
N GLU A 159 -3.88 -33.44 -1.72
CA GLU A 159 -4.78 -32.44 -1.15
C GLU A 159 -5.71 -33.15 -0.17
N SER A 160 -5.79 -32.65 1.06
CA SER A 160 -6.68 -33.21 2.07
C SER A 160 -8.13 -32.96 1.68
N GLU A 161 -8.99 -33.95 1.94
CA GLU A 161 -10.42 -33.83 1.66
C GLU A 161 -11.01 -32.64 2.45
N ARG A 162 -11.66 -31.73 1.72
CA ARG A 162 -12.28 -30.54 2.30
C ARG A 162 -13.58 -30.96 3.01
N PRO A 163 -13.88 -30.43 4.22
CA PRO A 163 -15.17 -30.66 4.85
C PRO A 163 -16.33 -30.25 3.92
N GLU A 164 -17.38 -31.07 3.83
CA GLU A 164 -18.54 -30.79 2.97
C GLU A 164 -19.23 -29.45 3.31
N ASP A 165 -19.11 -28.99 4.56
CA ASP A 165 -19.70 -27.75 5.05
C ASP A 165 -18.72 -26.56 5.06
N ALA A 166 -17.49 -26.76 4.58
CA ALA A 166 -16.48 -25.71 4.59
C ALA A 166 -16.92 -24.53 3.74
N ARG A 167 -16.60 -23.32 4.20
CA ARG A 167 -16.84 -22.06 3.49
C ARG A 167 -15.59 -21.59 2.76
N LEU A 168 -15.80 -20.76 1.75
CA LEU A 168 -14.76 -20.04 1.04
C LEU A 168 -14.64 -18.62 1.55
N LEU A 169 -13.45 -18.06 1.38
CA LEU A 169 -13.13 -16.68 1.71
C LEU A 169 -12.49 -16.04 0.48
N ARG A 170 -13.08 -14.93 0.03
CA ARG A 170 -12.43 -14.01 -0.91
C ARG A 170 -12.13 -12.71 -0.21
N ALA A 171 -11.12 -11.98 -0.67
CA ALA A 171 -10.78 -10.68 -0.15
C ALA A 171 -10.25 -9.73 -1.22
N PHE A 172 -10.41 -8.44 -0.97
CA PHE A 172 -9.69 -7.40 -1.68
C PHE A 172 -9.30 -6.30 -0.70
N ASP A 173 -8.24 -5.59 -1.04
CA ASP A 173 -7.71 -4.50 -0.23
C ASP A 173 -8.06 -3.16 -0.89
N THR A 174 -8.43 -2.18 -0.08
CA THR A 174 -8.57 -0.79 -0.51
C THR A 174 -7.42 0.03 0.02
N TYR A 175 -6.89 0.93 -0.79
CA TYR A 175 -5.78 1.79 -0.40
C TYR A 175 -5.88 3.17 -1.07
N ILE A 176 -5.27 4.16 -0.44
CA ILE A 176 -5.15 5.50 -1.00
C ILE A 176 -3.74 5.70 -1.51
N GLU A 177 -3.62 6.29 -2.69
CA GLU A 177 -2.39 6.89 -3.18
C GLU A 177 -2.45 8.40 -3.02
N MET A 178 -1.42 8.97 -2.40
CA MET A 178 -1.18 10.40 -2.35
C MET A 178 0.01 10.70 -3.28
N PRO A 179 -0.21 11.41 -4.40
CA PRO A 179 0.88 11.88 -5.23
C PRO A 179 1.81 12.81 -4.43
N ARG A 180 3.13 12.70 -4.64
CA ARG A 180 4.12 13.57 -3.99
C ARG A 180 5.07 14.19 -5.00
N LEU A 181 6.25 14.64 -4.58
CA LEU A 181 7.31 15.04 -5.50
C LEU A 181 8.16 13.82 -5.82
N GLU A 182 8.44 13.61 -7.10
CA GLU A 182 9.38 12.60 -7.58
C GLU A 182 10.80 13.11 -7.32
N THR A 183 11.60 12.29 -6.64
CA THR A 183 13.04 12.54 -6.50
C THR A 183 13.75 11.88 -7.68
N ILE A 184 14.46 12.67 -8.48
CA ILE A 184 15.25 12.19 -9.61
C ILE A 184 16.72 12.29 -9.22
N VAL A 185 17.46 11.20 -9.44
CA VAL A 185 18.88 11.10 -9.13
C VAL A 185 19.64 10.82 -10.42
N ASP A 186 20.46 11.77 -10.83
CA ASP A 186 21.27 11.68 -12.05
C ASP A 186 22.76 11.60 -11.72
N TRP A 187 23.44 10.68 -12.41
CA TRP A 187 24.89 10.51 -12.35
C TRP A 187 25.52 10.94 -13.68
N GLU A 188 26.37 11.95 -13.65
CA GLU A 188 27.21 12.32 -14.79
C GLU A 188 28.67 11.96 -14.50
N PHE A 189 29.23 11.03 -15.26
CA PHE A 189 30.64 10.65 -15.13
C PHE A 189 31.51 11.50 -16.06
N GLY A 190 32.41 12.30 -15.50
CA GLY A 190 33.37 13.10 -16.25
C GLY A 190 34.51 12.24 -16.82
N THR A 191 35.26 12.80 -17.78
CA THR A 191 36.46 12.13 -18.31
C THR A 191 37.69 12.46 -17.46
N VAL A 192 38.67 11.54 -17.41
CA VAL A 192 39.89 11.60 -16.56
C VAL A 192 40.71 12.90 -16.74
N LEU A 193 40.50 13.67 -17.83
CA LEU A 193 41.16 14.96 -18.04
C LEU A 193 40.56 16.14 -17.25
N GLU A 194 39.33 16.05 -16.75
CA GLU A 194 38.60 17.21 -16.18
C GLU A 194 38.61 17.28 -14.64
N ALA A 195 39.42 16.47 -13.96
CA ALA A 195 39.55 16.42 -12.49
C ALA A 195 38.23 16.20 -11.70
N THR A 196 37.11 15.96 -12.41
CA THR A 196 35.77 15.74 -11.85
C THR A 196 35.36 14.33 -12.24
N LEU A 197 35.43 13.40 -11.28
CA LEU A 197 35.29 11.96 -11.55
C LEU A 197 33.81 11.48 -11.57
N ALA A 198 32.90 12.19 -10.92
CA ALA A 198 31.46 11.99 -11.02
C ALA A 198 30.71 13.21 -10.45
N THR A 199 29.69 13.71 -11.15
CA THR A 199 28.74 14.70 -10.66
C THR A 199 27.44 14.00 -10.30
N PHE A 200 26.95 14.27 -9.10
CA PHE A 200 25.70 13.75 -8.57
C PHE A 200 24.68 14.88 -8.48
N THR A 201 23.60 14.78 -9.25
CA THR A 201 22.55 15.79 -9.29
C THR A 201 21.25 15.20 -8.77
N ILE A 202 20.61 15.93 -7.85
CA ILE A 202 19.24 15.63 -7.43
C ILE A 202 18.33 16.70 -8.00
N SER A 203 17.33 16.27 -8.76
CA SER A 203 16.24 17.12 -9.19
C SER A 203 14.91 16.61 -8.65
N TYR A 204 13.88 17.45 -8.70
CA TYR A 204 12.54 17.09 -8.27
C TYR A 204 11.56 17.38 -9.37
N LYS A 205 10.58 16.50 -9.53
CA LYS A 205 9.49 16.69 -10.49
C LYS A 205 8.16 16.66 -9.77
N GLU A 206 7.37 17.70 -10.04
CA GLU A 206 6.01 17.80 -9.51
C GLU A 206 5.09 16.76 -10.16
N PRO A 207 4.11 16.22 -9.42
CA PRO A 207 3.14 15.29 -9.98
C PRO A 207 2.20 16.06 -10.92
N THR A 208 1.82 15.45 -12.03
CA THR A 208 0.86 16.05 -12.98
C THR A 208 -0.51 16.28 -12.34
N ASP A 209 -0.87 15.43 -11.37
CA ASP A 209 -2.10 15.50 -10.60
C ASP A 209 -1.75 15.23 -9.13
N SER A 210 -2.08 16.18 -8.25
CA SER A 210 -1.83 16.10 -6.81
C SER A 210 -3.03 15.59 -6.01
N THR A 211 -4.10 15.19 -6.70
CA THR A 211 -5.32 14.71 -6.08
C THR A 211 -5.13 13.31 -5.50
N PRO A 212 -5.43 13.07 -4.22
CA PRO A 212 -5.36 11.74 -3.65
C PRO A 212 -6.42 10.84 -4.27
N LYS A 213 -6.04 9.60 -4.58
CA LYS A 213 -6.90 8.64 -5.28
C LYS A 213 -7.08 7.37 -4.48
N LEU A 214 -8.27 6.81 -4.55
CA LEU A 214 -8.64 5.53 -3.96
C LEU A 214 -8.50 4.44 -5.03
N TYR A 215 -7.87 3.35 -4.63
CA TYR A 215 -7.70 2.15 -5.44
C TYR A 215 -8.14 0.91 -4.67
N GLN A 216 -8.38 -0.14 -5.45
CA GLN A 216 -8.54 -1.50 -4.95
C GLN A 216 -7.45 -2.38 -5.57
N ALA A 217 -7.08 -3.45 -4.88
CA ALA A 217 -6.23 -4.51 -5.39
C ALA A 217 -6.61 -5.83 -4.75
N ALA A 218 -6.32 -6.94 -5.44
CA ALA A 218 -6.50 -8.27 -4.89
C ALA A 218 -5.72 -8.41 -3.57
N GLU A 219 -4.45 -7.99 -3.52
CA GLU A 219 -3.62 -7.89 -2.31
C GLU A 219 -2.83 -6.56 -2.34
N PHE A 220 -2.81 -5.83 -1.22
CA PHE A 220 -2.01 -4.61 -1.12
C PHE A 220 -0.56 -4.93 -0.72
N THR A 221 0.37 -4.66 -1.63
CA THR A 221 1.81 -4.66 -1.36
C THR A 221 2.33 -3.23 -1.30
N PRO A 222 2.84 -2.76 -0.15
CA PRO A 222 3.41 -1.41 -0.08
C PRO A 222 4.58 -1.26 -1.05
N THR A 223 4.70 -0.10 -1.70
CA THR A 223 5.92 0.27 -2.42
C THR A 223 7.14 0.07 -1.54
N THR A 224 8.11 -0.71 -2.01
CA THR A 224 9.37 -0.91 -1.31
C THR A 224 10.26 0.30 -1.55
N LEU A 225 10.85 0.82 -0.48
CA LEU A 225 11.91 1.81 -0.64
C LEU A 225 13.13 1.12 -1.27
N PRO A 226 13.84 1.78 -2.19
CA PRO A 226 15.00 1.20 -2.84
C PRO A 226 16.06 0.85 -1.81
N SER A 227 16.82 -0.21 -2.08
CA SER A 227 17.96 -0.53 -1.23
C SER A 227 19.07 0.51 -1.40
N GLU A 228 19.96 0.60 -0.41
CA GLU A 228 21.14 1.47 -0.52
C GLU A 228 22.00 1.13 -1.74
N ILE A 229 22.00 -0.13 -2.20
CA ILE A 229 22.79 -0.59 -3.35
C ILE A 229 22.15 -0.13 -4.66
N ASP A 230 20.82 -0.14 -4.76
CA ASP A 230 20.09 0.30 -5.96
C ASP A 230 20.28 1.80 -6.21
N LEU A 231 20.30 2.58 -5.11
CA LEU A 231 20.63 4.01 -5.14
C LEU A 231 22.06 4.26 -5.64
N LEU A 232 23.02 3.42 -5.22
CA LEU A 232 24.42 3.52 -5.64
C LEU A 232 24.63 3.13 -7.10
N ALA A 233 23.83 2.18 -7.61
CA ALA A 233 23.89 1.77 -8.99
C ALA A 233 23.26 2.81 -9.95
N GLY A 234 22.64 3.88 -9.41
CA GLY A 234 21.82 4.80 -10.20
C GLY A 234 20.56 4.15 -10.77
N ILE A 235 20.21 2.96 -10.28
CA ILE A 235 19.02 2.19 -10.68
C ILE A 235 17.93 2.53 -9.66
N PHE A 236 17.58 3.81 -9.60
CA PHE A 236 16.56 4.33 -8.70
C PHE A 236 15.41 4.90 -9.52
N SER A 237 14.20 4.48 -9.20
CA SER A 237 12.97 5.11 -9.67
C SER A 237 12.13 5.43 -8.45
N ASP A 238 11.91 6.72 -8.21
CA ASP A 238 10.94 7.17 -7.23
C ASP A 238 9.53 7.02 -7.83
N GLU A 239 8.65 6.26 -7.18
CA GLU A 239 7.28 6.05 -7.69
C GLU A 239 6.38 7.29 -7.63
N ASN A 240 6.89 8.41 -7.09
CA ASN A 240 6.19 9.70 -7.02
C ASN A 240 4.86 9.65 -6.24
N LYS A 241 4.71 8.66 -5.36
CA LYS A 241 3.49 8.44 -4.59
C LYS A 241 3.80 7.83 -3.24
N ASP A 242 2.92 8.08 -2.29
CA ASP A 242 2.84 7.37 -1.03
C ASP A 242 1.51 6.62 -0.96
N GLN A 243 1.55 5.39 -0.46
CA GLN A 243 0.37 4.52 -0.40
C GLN A 243 0.00 4.20 1.05
N LEU A 244 -1.30 4.08 1.32
CA LEU A 244 -1.80 3.62 2.62
C LEU A 244 -3.01 2.69 2.45
N LYS A 245 -2.88 1.47 2.97
CA LYS A 245 -4.01 0.54 3.10
C LYS A 245 -5.07 1.09 4.04
N LEU A 246 -6.31 1.11 3.58
CA LEU A 246 -7.47 1.55 4.36
C LEU A 246 -8.15 0.40 5.06
N ALA A 247 -8.44 -0.67 4.32
CA ALA A 247 -9.18 -1.83 4.79
C ALA A 247 -8.91 -3.06 3.93
N THR A 248 -9.18 -4.22 4.51
CA THR A 248 -9.44 -5.45 3.76
C THR A 248 -10.92 -5.76 3.85
N VAL A 249 -11.54 -5.95 2.69
CA VAL A 249 -12.92 -6.40 2.57
C VAL A 249 -12.90 -7.88 2.28
N TYR A 250 -13.56 -8.65 3.14
CA TYR A 250 -13.69 -10.09 3.01
C TYR A 250 -15.11 -10.44 2.57
N PHE A 251 -15.25 -11.53 1.81
CA PHE A 251 -16.51 -12.14 1.46
C PHE A 251 -16.48 -13.60 1.86
N VAL A 252 -17.52 -14.03 2.58
CA VAL A 252 -17.67 -15.41 3.05
C VAL A 252 -18.81 -16.09 2.32
N SER A 253 -18.54 -17.23 1.69
CA SER A 253 -19.56 -18.00 0.96
C SER A 253 -20.58 -18.66 1.90
N GLN A 254 -21.64 -19.22 1.33
CA GLN A 254 -22.47 -20.20 2.03
C GLN A 254 -21.67 -21.49 2.32
N PRO A 255 -22.08 -22.30 3.32
CA PRO A 255 -21.47 -23.62 3.57
C PRO A 255 -21.55 -24.51 2.32
N GLY A 256 -20.48 -25.24 2.04
CA GLY A 256 -20.43 -26.19 0.93
C GLY A 256 -20.25 -25.58 -0.47
N ALA A 257 -19.78 -24.33 -0.55
CA ALA A 257 -19.41 -23.71 -1.82
C ALA A 257 -18.18 -24.40 -2.45
N ASP A 258 -18.23 -24.64 -3.75
CA ASP A 258 -17.16 -25.30 -4.51
C ASP A 258 -15.96 -24.36 -4.67
N PRO A 259 -14.69 -24.82 -4.59
CA PRO A 259 -13.51 -23.94 -4.63
C PRO A 259 -13.46 -22.95 -5.80
N GLY A 260 -14.05 -23.31 -6.95
CA GLY A 260 -14.15 -22.46 -8.14
C GLY A 260 -15.37 -21.56 -8.19
N ASP A 261 -16.19 -21.51 -7.14
CA ASP A 261 -17.33 -20.61 -7.07
C ASP A 261 -16.86 -19.15 -7.09
N GLU A 262 -17.48 -18.40 -8.00
CA GLU A 262 -17.31 -16.97 -8.21
C GLU A 262 -18.06 -16.16 -7.14
N LEU A 263 -17.70 -14.88 -7.03
CA LEU A 263 -18.28 -13.95 -6.08
C LEU A 263 -19.72 -13.56 -6.49
N ASP A 264 -20.73 -14.28 -5.99
CA ASP A 264 -22.15 -14.00 -6.25
C ASP A 264 -22.86 -13.24 -5.12
N GLU A 265 -24.15 -12.93 -5.28
CA GLU A 265 -24.96 -12.21 -4.30
C GLU A 265 -25.15 -12.92 -2.95
N LYS A 266 -24.85 -14.22 -2.88
CA LYS A 266 -25.04 -15.03 -1.66
C LYS A 266 -23.87 -14.92 -0.70
N TRP A 267 -22.75 -14.33 -1.14
CA TRP A 267 -21.59 -14.09 -0.30
C TRP A 267 -21.87 -12.99 0.71
N GLN A 268 -21.43 -13.20 1.95
CA GLN A 268 -21.61 -12.24 3.03
C GLN A 268 -20.35 -11.37 3.18
N PRO A 269 -20.43 -10.04 3.00
CA PRO A 269 -19.29 -9.15 3.20
C PRO A 269 -18.98 -8.89 4.68
N TYR A 270 -17.69 -8.76 4.98
CA TYR A 270 -17.09 -8.34 6.25
C TYR A 270 -15.95 -7.36 5.96
N VAL A 271 -15.70 -6.40 6.86
CA VAL A 271 -14.68 -5.37 6.61
C VAL A 271 -13.80 -5.20 7.83
N GLU A 272 -12.51 -5.39 7.62
CA GLU A 272 -11.45 -5.09 8.58
C GLU A 272 -10.82 -3.74 8.21
N HIS A 273 -10.97 -2.75 9.08
CA HIS A 273 -10.44 -1.41 8.85
C HIS A 273 -9.06 -1.28 9.53
N GLU A 274 -8.08 -0.75 8.80
CA GLU A 274 -6.72 -0.52 9.32
C GLU A 274 -6.49 0.94 9.75
N THR A 275 -7.26 1.86 9.18
CA THR A 275 -7.19 3.31 9.48
C THR A 275 -8.44 3.73 10.23
N PHE A 276 -8.38 4.83 11.01
CA PHE A 276 -9.43 5.20 11.95
C PHE A 276 -10.15 6.52 11.64
N PHE A 277 -9.45 7.57 11.21
CA PHE A 277 -9.99 8.93 10.97
C PHE A 277 -9.36 9.61 9.76
N ASN A 278 -9.92 10.76 9.36
CA ASN A 278 -9.40 11.66 8.32
C ASN A 278 -7.88 11.62 8.27
N LEU A 279 -7.37 11.29 7.08
CA LEU A 279 -5.96 11.13 6.89
C LEU A 279 -5.33 12.51 6.76
N SER A 280 -4.23 12.69 7.46
CA SER A 280 -3.30 13.77 7.18
C SER A 280 -2.03 13.17 6.61
N HIS A 281 -1.45 13.86 5.66
CA HIS A 281 -0.22 13.49 4.99
C HIS A 281 0.73 14.67 5.03
N LYS A 282 1.99 14.41 5.34
CA LYS A 282 3.04 15.42 5.38
C LYS A 282 4.27 14.80 4.81
N LEU A 283 4.79 15.50 3.80
CA LEU A 283 6.10 15.25 3.26
C LEU A 283 7.15 15.50 4.33
N LYS A 284 8.21 14.70 4.32
CA LYS A 284 9.40 15.03 5.10
C LYS A 284 9.92 16.39 4.64
N THR A 285 10.29 17.24 5.60
CA THR A 285 10.93 18.52 5.28
C THR A 285 12.22 18.21 4.56
N ILE A 286 12.34 18.66 3.30
CA ILE A 286 13.60 18.61 2.57
C ILE A 286 14.52 19.62 3.26
N PRO A 287 15.63 19.21 3.89
CA PRO A 287 16.57 20.15 4.45
C PRO A 287 17.16 20.99 3.32
N ALA A 288 17.38 22.28 3.59
CA ALA A 288 18.05 23.17 2.66
C ALA A 288 19.39 22.55 2.23
N PRO A 289 19.82 22.73 0.98
CA PRO A 289 21.11 22.23 0.55
C PRO A 289 22.20 22.81 1.45
N GLU A 290 22.80 21.96 2.30
CA GLU A 290 24.05 22.32 2.95
C GLU A 290 25.10 22.42 1.84
N SER A 291 25.82 23.54 1.84
CA SER A 291 27.01 23.72 1.03
C SER A 291 28.03 22.69 1.48
N ASN A 292 28.14 21.57 0.75
CA ASN A 292 29.20 20.61 1.01
C ASN A 292 30.49 21.19 0.45
N ASP A 293 31.32 21.75 1.34
CA ASP A 293 32.68 22.09 0.99
C ASP A 293 33.45 20.79 0.66
N PRO A 294 34.16 20.71 -0.48
CA PRO A 294 34.90 19.52 -0.84
C PRO A 294 35.98 19.22 0.22
N ILE A 295 35.92 18.02 0.81
CA ILE A 295 36.93 17.55 1.78
C ILE A 295 38.24 17.32 1.01
N THR A 296 39.30 18.01 1.43
CA THR A 296 40.65 17.86 0.88
C THR A 296 41.52 17.04 1.85
N LEU A 297 42.23 16.04 1.34
CA LEU A 297 43.16 15.19 2.10
C LEU A 297 44.60 15.49 1.65
N GLU A 298 45.36 16.20 2.49
CA GLU A 298 46.80 16.35 2.29
C GLU A 298 47.52 15.12 2.84
N THR A 299 47.88 14.18 1.97
CA THR A 299 48.62 12.97 2.35
C THR A 299 50.13 13.16 2.13
N GLY A 300 50.84 13.48 3.20
CA GLY A 300 52.30 13.62 3.19
C GLY A 300 53.04 12.28 3.36
N LEU A 301 53.13 11.45 2.31
CA LEU A 301 53.99 10.26 2.31
C LEU A 301 54.94 10.21 1.10
N ALA A 302 56.24 10.09 1.42
CA ALA A 302 57.37 10.12 0.50
C ALA A 302 57.48 8.80 -0.30
N GLY A 303 57.25 8.90 -1.60
CA GLY A 303 57.29 7.80 -2.59
C GLY A 303 56.33 8.02 -3.77
N GLY A 304 55.24 8.76 -3.52
CA GLY A 304 54.68 9.78 -4.43
C GLY A 304 53.82 9.36 -5.63
N VAL A 305 53.68 8.07 -6.00
CA VAL A 305 52.97 7.75 -7.27
C VAL A 305 51.79 6.79 -7.13
N ALA A 306 51.78 5.84 -6.19
CA ALA A 306 50.73 4.81 -6.13
C ALA A 306 49.74 4.94 -4.96
N ASP A 307 50.19 5.41 -3.79
CA ASP A 307 49.33 5.57 -2.61
C ASP A 307 48.30 6.72 -2.70
N PRO A 308 48.59 7.87 -3.36
CA PRO A 308 47.60 8.94 -3.51
C PRO A 308 46.45 8.53 -4.41
N ILE A 309 46.71 7.69 -5.43
CA ILE A 309 45.71 7.33 -6.44
C ILE A 309 44.75 6.28 -5.87
N ILE A 310 45.25 5.24 -5.21
CA ILE A 310 44.40 4.18 -4.64
C ILE A 310 43.70 4.68 -3.37
N GLY A 311 44.39 5.47 -2.55
CA GLY A 311 43.83 6.13 -1.37
C GLY A 311 42.79 7.20 -1.72
N SER A 312 43.03 8.06 -2.72
CA SER A 312 42.01 9.03 -3.15
C SER A 312 40.85 8.34 -3.87
N LEU A 313 41.07 7.33 -4.70
CA LEU A 313 39.95 6.63 -5.35
C LEU A 313 39.03 5.93 -4.33
N LEU A 314 39.58 5.30 -3.29
CA LEU A 314 38.77 4.62 -2.26
C LEU A 314 38.19 5.59 -1.21
N ALA A 315 38.90 6.65 -0.83
CA ALA A 315 38.39 7.67 0.08
C ALA A 315 37.33 8.55 -0.59
N THR A 316 37.58 9.02 -1.81
CA THR A 316 36.61 9.81 -2.58
C THR A 316 35.36 8.98 -2.92
N ASN A 317 35.49 7.68 -3.19
CA ASN A 317 34.30 6.82 -3.36
C ASN A 317 33.53 6.63 -2.05
N ASN A 318 34.19 6.43 -0.90
CA ASN A 318 33.50 6.28 0.38
C ASN A 318 32.89 7.62 0.88
N ASP A 319 33.51 8.76 0.57
CA ASP A 319 33.01 10.09 0.92
C ASP A 319 31.87 10.55 0.00
N LEU A 320 31.95 10.25 -1.30
CA LEU A 320 30.81 10.42 -2.22
C LEU A 320 29.65 9.50 -1.82
N LEU A 321 29.94 8.28 -1.37
CA LEU A 321 28.96 7.31 -0.89
C LEU A 321 28.29 7.80 0.40
N ASN A 322 29.04 8.34 1.36
CA ASN A 322 28.47 8.92 2.57
C ASN A 322 27.69 10.21 2.28
N ASN A 323 28.14 11.06 1.36
CA ASN A 323 27.43 12.26 0.95
C ASN A 323 26.15 11.94 0.17
N ALA A 324 26.20 11.06 -0.83
CA ALA A 324 25.03 10.62 -1.58
C ALA A 324 24.01 9.93 -0.65
N ARG A 325 24.47 9.12 0.31
CA ARG A 325 23.61 8.49 1.34
C ARG A 325 23.00 9.51 2.29
N GLN A 326 23.77 10.46 2.81
CA GLN A 326 23.25 11.50 3.70
C GLN A 326 22.28 12.43 2.96
N ILE A 327 22.60 12.80 1.72
CA ILE A 327 21.74 13.62 0.88
C ILE A 327 20.45 12.87 0.52
N TYR A 328 20.50 11.59 0.16
CA TYR A 328 19.29 10.82 -0.14
C TYR A 328 18.45 10.54 1.12
N ASN A 329 19.05 10.06 2.21
CA ASN A 329 18.32 9.80 3.45
C ASN A 329 17.74 11.08 4.07
N ALA A 330 18.39 12.23 3.87
CA ALA A 330 17.86 13.52 4.24
C ALA A 330 16.79 14.04 3.27
N ARG A 331 16.73 13.56 2.02
CA ARG A 331 15.88 14.12 0.95
C ARG A 331 14.86 13.16 0.34
N SER A 332 14.73 11.92 0.83
CA SER A 332 13.60 11.07 0.44
C SER A 332 12.31 11.83 0.76
N THR A 333 11.55 12.23 -0.26
CA THR A 333 10.35 13.06 -0.10
C THR A 333 9.16 12.26 0.44
N GLY A 334 9.31 10.94 0.58
CA GLY A 334 8.32 10.02 1.16
C GLY A 334 7.69 10.59 2.42
N GLY A 335 6.40 10.87 2.31
CA GLY A 335 5.60 11.40 3.39
C GLY A 335 5.20 10.33 4.38
N THR A 336 4.46 10.75 5.39
CA THR A 336 3.85 9.81 6.34
C THR A 336 2.38 10.15 6.46
N PHE A 337 1.55 9.12 6.42
CA PHE A 337 0.15 9.27 6.78
C PHE A 337 -0.02 9.17 8.29
N TRP A 338 -0.87 10.00 8.87
CA TRP A 338 -1.38 9.80 10.22
C TRP A 338 -2.86 10.12 10.29
N THR A 339 -3.52 9.47 11.23
CA THR A 339 -4.90 9.74 11.61
C THR A 339 -4.89 10.70 12.80
N ILE A 340 -5.80 11.68 12.81
CA ILE A 340 -6.01 12.58 13.97
C ILE A 340 -6.94 11.95 15.00
#